data_AF-A0A7X6VY32-F1
#
_entry.id   AF-A0A7X6VY32-F1
#
_cell.length_a   1.000
_cell.length_b   1.000
_cell.length_c   1.000
_cell.angle_alpha   90.00
_cell.angle_beta   90.00
_cell.angle_gamma   90.00
#
_symmetry.space_group_name_H-M   'P 1'
#
loop_
_entity.id
_entity.type
_entity.pdbx_description
1 polymer ?
#
loop_
_entity_poly.entity_id
_entity_poly.type
_entity_poly.pdbx_seq_one_letter_code
_entity_poly.pdbx_strand_id
1 'polypeptide(L)' 'LWQIAYTELYFTDILWPDFTKENLFEAVYDFQNRERRFGKISDQLFS' A
#
# COMPACT_ATOMS: atom_id res chain seq x y z
N LEU A 1 18.37 8.12 0.30
CA LEU A 1 17.39 9.18 0.63
C LEU A 1 16.59 9.63 -0.59
N TRP A 2 17.23 9.94 -1.73
CA TRP A 2 16.48 10.34 -2.95
C TRP A 2 15.58 9.23 -3.52
N GLN A 3 15.98 7.96 -3.37
CA GLN A 3 15.21 6.81 -3.87
C GLN A 3 13.83 6.61 -3.19
N ILE A 4 13.65 7.10 -1.96
CA ILE A 4 12.37 6.99 -1.22
C ILE A 4 11.52 8.26 -1.29
N ALA A 5 11.95 9.28 -2.06
CA ALA A 5 11.29 10.59 -2.08
C ALA A 5 9.90 10.58 -2.73
N TYR A 6 9.59 9.55 -3.53
CA TYR A 6 8.33 9.40 -4.28
C TYR A 6 7.54 8.15 -3.88
N THR A 7 7.98 7.41 -2.87
CA THR A 7 7.30 6.21 -2.38
C THR A 7 6.48 6.54 -1.14
N GLU A 8 5.30 5.94 -1.00
CA GLU A 8 4.56 6.06 0.27
C GLU A 8 5.30 5.32 1.38
N LEU A 9 5.36 5.96 2.54
CA LEU A 9 5.96 5.38 3.74
C LEU A 9 4.85 4.74 4.56
N TYR A 10 4.96 3.43 4.75
CA TYR A 10 4.08 2.66 5.63
C TYR A 10 4.71 2.59 7.02
N PHE A 11 3.97 3.02 8.04
CA PHE A 11 4.39 2.95 9.44
C PHE A 11 3.42 2.07 10.21
N THR A 12 3.96 1.22 11.10
CA THR A 12 3.19 0.33 11.96
C THR A 12 3.72 0.40 13.38
N ASP A 13 2.84 0.25 14.36
CA ASP A 13 3.19 0.19 15.78
C ASP A 13 3.74 -1.19 16.18
N ILE A 14 3.77 -2.15 15.24
CA ILE A 14 4.30 -3.49 15.44
C ILE A 14 5.83 -3.43 15.49
N LEU A 15 6.40 -3.96 16.57
CA LEU A 15 7.84 -4.07 16.72
C LEU A 15 8.39 -5.10 15.72
N TRP A 16 9.59 -4.85 15.19
CA TRP A 16 10.21 -5.72 14.18
C TRP A 16 10.25 -7.22 14.55
N PRO A 17 10.57 -7.62 15.80
CA PRO A 17 10.57 -9.03 16.19
C PRO A 17 9.18 -9.69 16.13
N ASP A 18 8.13 -8.90 16.26
CA ASP A 18 6.73 -9.34 16.29
C ASP A 18 6.05 -9.19 14.91
N PHE A 19 6.78 -8.66 13.91
CA PHE A 19 6.25 -8.45 12.57
C PHE A 19 6.14 -9.76 11.81
N THR A 20 4.91 -10.18 11.53
CA THR A 20 4.64 -11.47 10.88
C THR A 20 4.37 -11.31 9.37
N LYS A 21 4.28 -12.45 8.68
CA LYS A 21 3.94 -12.51 7.26
C LYS A 21 2.55 -11.92 7.00
N GLU A 22 1.61 -12.13 7.91
CA GLU A 22 0.26 -11.60 7.86
C GLU A 22 0.28 -10.07 7.88
N ASN A 23 1.12 -9.46 8.71
CA ASN A 23 1.28 -8.01 8.76
C ASN A 23 1.87 -7.45 7.45
N LEU A 24 2.73 -8.20 6.78
CA LEU A 24 3.21 -7.83 5.44
C LEU A 24 2.07 -7.83 4.42
N PHE A 25 1.22 -8.86 4.43
CA PHE A 25 0.06 -8.92 3.53
C PHE A 25 -0.93 -7.79 3.80
N GLU A 26 -1.21 -7.50 5.07
CA GLU A 26 -2.05 -6.37 5.47
C GLU A 26 -1.45 -5.03 5.01
N ALA A 27 -0.14 -4.83 5.18
CA ALA A 27 0.54 -3.61 4.73
C ALA A 27 0.47 -3.43 3.21
N VAL A 28 0.64 -4.51 2.44
CA VAL A 28 0.50 -4.49 0.98
C VAL A 28 -0.95 -4.24 0.56
N TYR A 29 -1.92 -4.85 1.24
CA TYR A 29 -3.35 -4.65 0.97
C TYR A 29 -3.77 -3.21 1.26
N ASP A 30 -3.32 -2.65 2.38
CA ASP A 30 -3.56 -1.26 2.74
C ASP A 30 -2.88 -0.30 1.74
N PHE A 31 -1.63 -0.56 1.35
CA PHE A 31 -0.94 0.19 0.30
C PHE A 31 -1.69 0.16 -1.05
N GLN A 32 -2.34 -0.96 -1.39
CA GLN A 32 -3.15 -1.06 -2.61
C GLN A 32 -4.49 -0.30 -2.52
N ASN A 33 -5.05 -0.18 -1.32
CA ASN A 33 -6.34 0.48 -1.07
C ASN A 33 -6.22 1.98 -0.78
N ARG A 34 -5.06 2.46 -0.32
CA ARG A 34 -4.75 3.88 -0.22
C ARG A 34 -4.77 4.49 -1.62
N GLU A 35 -5.86 5.17 -1.90
CA GLU A 35 -6.31 5.72 -3.17
C GLU A 35 -5.25 5.85 -4.28
N ARG A 36 -5.47 5.10 -5.37
CA ARG A 36 -5.25 5.67 -6.70
C ARG A 36 -6.22 6.85 -6.88
N ARG A 37 -5.84 8.04 -6.40
CA ARG A 37 -6.61 9.29 -6.65
C ARG A 37 -6.82 9.59 -8.14
N PHE A 38 -6.14 8.88 -9.04
CA PHE A 38 -6.29 8.95 -10.50
C PHE A 38 -6.38 7.57 -11.17
N GLY A 39 -7.12 6.61 -10.59
CA GLY A 39 -7.19 5.25 -11.13
C GLY A 39 -8.56 4.60 -11.10
N LYS A 40 -9.66 5.37 -11.08
CA LYS A 40 -10.92 4.84 -11.60
C LYS A 40 -10.77 4.67 -13.12
N ILE A 41 -10.36 3.49 -13.55
CA ILE A 41 -10.91 2.91 -14.77
C ILE A 41 -11.88 1.80 -14.33
N SER A 42 -12.79 2.15 -13.42
CA SER A 42 -14.00 1.37 -13.18
C SER A 42 -15.10 1.70 -14.20
N ASP A 43 -14.74 2.35 -15.32
CA ASP A 43 -15.58 2.64 -16.50
C ASP A 43 -15.09 1.92 -17.79
N GLN A 44 -14.23 0.90 -17.67
CA GLN A 44 -13.99 -0.06 -18.76
C GLN A 44 -14.75 -1.37 -18.51
N LEU A 45 -16.00 -1.28 -18.06
CA LEU A 45 -16.87 -2.46 -17.94
C LEU A 45 -17.78 -2.68 -19.13
N PHE A 46 -17.90 -1.78 -20.12
CA PHE A 46 -18.68 -2.06 -21.33
C PHE A 46 -18.11 -1.33 -22.55
N SER A 47 -17.38 -2.05 -23.41
CA SER A 47 -17.32 -1.81 -24.86
C SER A 47 -17.36 -3.14 -25.59
#